data_AF-A0A8J9V6E9-F1
#
_entry.id   AF-A0A8J9V6E9-F1
#
_cell.length_a   1.000
_cell.length_b   1.000
_cell.length_c   1.000
_cell.angle_alpha   90.00
_cell.angle_beta   90.00
_cell.angle_gamma   90.00
#
_symmetry.space_group_name_H-M   'P 1'
#
loop_
_entity.id
_entity.type
_entity.pdbx_description
1 polymer ?
#
loop_
_entity_poly.entity_id
_entity_poly.type
_entity_poly.pdbx_seq_one_letter_code
_entity_poly.pdbx_strand_id
1 'polypeptide(L)'
;MDYGQKKIAELKIELKKRGAKVTGKKEKLIERLNDYDRNNNFKPNKNNNSNLSSQVHSENTKSLTYFASIAICNESGCIIQSVCDCIAGKGPKAICKNVSVLCYAIFKFREQNVWLIKHTPIQKKQVWHAPKKNKLDVSPQKAENLSYEISEYNVCKKRKEVTTDSAKEIEKTTKNQTKTKLWFTERSFRVTASRVGEICKFTAKKDQEKYAQNLICNKKIVSTAFEWGLRMGSMETTAIESCEGKAGKKVERCGLYVSVQYPFIGASPDGLLEDNKILEVKCPYSIKDEIIGVNNYSHLEHNLEYLQLKKTSNYYYQIQTQLLVTGRDCCDLFIWTNVDEKIINVYRND
;
A
#
# COMPACT_ATOMS: atom_id res chain seq x y z
N MET A 1 3.33 25.78 -35.48
CA MET A 1 4.34 25.72 -36.57
C MET A 1 4.69 24.26 -36.82
N ASP A 2 4.99 23.87 -38.05
CA ASP A 2 5.53 22.52 -38.32
C ASP A 2 7.06 22.51 -38.13
N TYR A 3 7.50 22.03 -36.96
CA TYR A 3 8.92 21.91 -36.64
C TYR A 3 9.59 20.69 -37.29
N GLY A 4 8.83 19.76 -37.88
CA GLY A 4 9.36 18.53 -38.50
C GLY A 4 10.31 18.81 -39.66
N GLN A 5 10.02 19.87 -40.42
CA GLN A 5 10.77 20.24 -41.62
C GLN A 5 12.04 21.06 -41.33
N LYS A 6 12.19 21.62 -40.12
CA LYS A 6 13.34 22.47 -39.77
C LYS A 6 14.63 21.68 -39.57
N LYS A 7 15.76 22.30 -39.90
CA LYS A 7 17.10 21.73 -39.61
C LYS A 7 17.42 21.82 -38.12
N ILE A 8 18.28 20.93 -37.61
CA ILE A 8 18.66 20.90 -36.18
C ILE A 8 19.21 22.25 -35.71
N ALA A 9 20.00 22.94 -36.53
CA ALA A 9 20.53 24.27 -36.19
C ALA A 9 19.42 25.30 -35.93
N GLU A 10 18.38 25.30 -36.76
CA GLU A 10 17.22 26.19 -36.64
C GLU A 10 16.40 25.88 -35.39
N LEU A 11 16.17 24.59 -35.10
CA LEU A 11 15.49 24.16 -33.87
C LEU A 11 16.25 24.62 -32.61
N LYS A 12 17.58 24.54 -32.62
CA LYS A 12 18.42 25.00 -31.51
C LYS A 12 18.37 26.52 -31.33
N ILE A 13 18.36 27.30 -32.42
CA ILE A 13 18.19 28.76 -32.37
C ILE A 13 16.86 29.12 -31.72
N GLU A 14 15.78 28.45 -32.14
CA GLU A 14 14.43 28.70 -31.66
C GLU A 14 14.25 28.32 -30.18
N LEU A 15 14.89 27.23 -29.74
CA LEU A 15 14.99 26.85 -28.32
C LEU A 15 15.84 27.82 -27.51
N LYS A 16 16.97 28.31 -28.05
CA LYS A 16 17.85 29.27 -27.37
C LYS A 16 17.13 30.60 -27.13
N LYS A 17 16.33 31.08 -28.08
CA LYS A 17 15.46 32.26 -27.90
C LYS A 17 14.46 32.11 -26.74
N ARG A 18 14.02 30.87 -26.46
CA ARG A 18 13.08 30.54 -25.36
C ARG A 18 13.79 30.19 -24.04
N GLY A 19 15.12 30.33 -23.95
CA GLY A 19 15.89 29.94 -22.77
C GLY A 19 15.93 28.42 -22.52
N ALA A 20 15.60 27.61 -23.52
CA ALA A 20 15.45 26.17 -23.39
C ALA A 20 16.76 25.42 -23.69
N LYS A 21 16.89 24.19 -23.15
CA LYS A 21 18.02 23.30 -23.47
C LYS A 21 18.05 22.97 -24.96
N VAL A 22 19.20 23.20 -25.59
CA VAL A 22 19.46 22.97 -27.02
C VAL A 22 20.10 21.60 -27.33
N THR A 23 20.27 20.74 -26.32
CA THR A 23 20.87 19.41 -26.46
C THR A 23 19.82 18.34 -26.77
N GLY A 24 20.17 17.36 -27.61
CA GLY A 24 19.33 16.20 -27.93
C GLY A 24 19.24 15.88 -29.42
N LYS A 25 18.67 14.71 -29.74
CA LYS A 25 18.30 14.32 -31.12
C LYS A 25 17.17 15.20 -31.65
N LYS A 26 17.02 15.28 -32.98
CA LYS A 26 16.08 16.18 -33.68
C LYS A 26 14.66 16.06 -33.13
N GLU A 27 14.21 14.83 -32.90
CA GLU A 27 12.85 14.51 -32.43
C GLU A 27 12.57 15.14 -31.05
N LYS A 28 13.56 15.09 -30.14
CA LYS A 28 13.44 15.69 -28.80
C LYS A 28 13.49 17.21 -28.82
N LEU A 29 14.14 17.82 -29.81
CA LEU A 29 14.15 19.28 -29.98
C LEU A 29 12.78 19.75 -30.52
N ILE A 30 12.20 18.99 -31.45
CA ILE A 30 10.86 19.21 -31.99
C ILE A 30 9.80 19.06 -30.89
N GLU A 31 9.83 17.97 -30.13
CA GLU A 31 8.90 17.73 -29.01
C GLU A 31 8.93 18.90 -28.03
N ARG A 32 10.13 19.36 -27.66
CA ARG A 32 10.31 20.50 -26.77
C ARG A 32 9.69 21.78 -27.33
N LEU A 33 9.96 22.13 -28.59
CA LEU A 33 9.36 23.31 -29.22
C LEU A 33 7.83 23.21 -29.30
N ASN A 34 7.30 22.02 -29.59
CA ASN A 34 5.85 21.77 -29.59
C ASN A 34 5.23 21.93 -28.20
N ASP A 35 5.93 21.52 -27.14
CA ASP A 35 5.46 21.73 -25.76
C ASP A 35 5.49 23.21 -25.37
N TYR A 36 6.55 23.94 -25.74
CA TYR A 36 6.63 25.39 -25.55
C TYR A 36 5.51 26.14 -26.27
N ASP A 37 5.29 25.83 -27.55
CA ASP A 37 4.21 26.45 -28.32
C ASP A 37 2.84 26.09 -27.74
N ARG A 38 2.65 24.89 -27.17
CA ARG A 38 1.39 24.51 -26.53
C ARG A 38 1.12 25.33 -25.26
N ASN A 39 2.14 25.57 -24.45
CA ASN A 39 1.99 26.41 -23.26
C ASN A 39 1.84 27.89 -23.62
N ASN A 40 2.53 28.38 -24.65
CA ASN A 40 2.36 29.75 -25.15
C ASN A 40 1.03 29.95 -25.90
N ASN A 41 0.45 28.87 -26.46
CA ASN A 41 -0.89 28.88 -27.06
C ASN A 41 -2.02 28.67 -26.03
N PHE A 42 -1.74 28.84 -24.73
CA PHE A 42 -2.77 29.01 -23.73
C PHE A 42 -3.55 30.28 -24.04
N LYS A 43 -4.61 30.17 -24.86
CA LYS A 43 -5.46 31.29 -25.21
C LYS A 43 -6.39 31.58 -24.03
N PRO A 44 -6.37 32.80 -23.48
CA PRO A 44 -7.28 33.18 -22.40
C PRO A 44 -8.71 33.07 -22.91
N ASN A 45 -9.57 32.42 -22.13
CA ASN A 45 -11.00 32.52 -22.36
C ASN A 45 -11.40 33.97 -22.02
N LYS A 46 -12.07 34.68 -22.93
CA LYS A 46 -12.41 36.13 -22.86
C LYS A 46 -13.32 36.54 -21.68
N ASN A 47 -13.53 35.67 -20.70
CA ASN A 47 -14.34 35.92 -19.51
C ASN A 47 -13.41 36.28 -18.34
N ASN A 48 -13.90 37.07 -17.38
CA ASN A 48 -13.23 37.53 -16.14
C ASN A 48 -12.45 36.42 -15.40
N ASN A 49 -11.27 36.05 -15.89
CA ASN A 49 -10.47 34.95 -15.39
C ASN A 49 -9.03 35.42 -15.17
N SER A 50 -8.46 35.06 -14.04
CA SER A 50 -7.06 35.33 -13.71
C SER A 50 -6.17 34.20 -14.19
N ASN A 51 -5.11 34.52 -14.92
CA ASN A 51 -4.13 33.55 -15.41
C ASN A 51 -2.85 33.64 -14.59
N LEU A 52 -2.42 32.51 -14.03
CA LEU A 52 -1.23 32.42 -13.21
C LEU A 52 -0.29 31.37 -13.80
N SER A 53 0.96 31.76 -14.00
CA SER A 53 2.02 30.90 -14.51
C SER A 53 3.16 30.83 -13.50
N SER A 54 3.81 29.66 -13.40
CA SER A 54 4.93 29.45 -12.50
C SER A 54 6.01 28.58 -13.11
N GLN A 55 7.22 28.72 -12.57
CA GLN A 55 8.38 27.91 -12.89
C GLN A 55 8.66 26.95 -11.73
N VAL A 56 8.60 25.65 -12.01
CA VAL A 56 8.83 24.59 -11.02
C VAL A 56 10.12 23.85 -11.37
N HIS A 57 11.11 23.92 -10.48
CA HIS A 57 12.42 23.31 -10.71
C HIS A 57 12.47 21.86 -10.24
N SER A 58 13.13 21.00 -11.02
CA SER A 58 13.41 19.60 -10.66
C SER A 58 14.57 19.48 -9.68
N GLU A 59 14.47 18.55 -8.73
CA GLU A 59 15.53 18.24 -7.75
C GLU A 59 16.81 17.69 -8.38
N ASN A 60 16.65 16.68 -9.25
CA ASN A 60 17.77 15.86 -9.75
C ASN A 60 18.70 16.65 -10.67
N THR A 61 18.20 17.75 -11.23
CA THR A 61 18.93 18.62 -12.14
C THR A 61 18.39 20.02 -11.96
N LYS A 62 19.15 20.90 -11.30
CA LYS A 62 18.87 22.35 -11.22
C LYS A 62 18.63 23.00 -12.58
N SER A 63 19.03 22.32 -13.67
CA SER A 63 18.86 22.73 -15.06
C SER A 63 17.54 22.27 -15.72
N LEU A 64 16.65 21.57 -15.01
CA LEU A 64 15.35 21.14 -15.55
C LEU A 64 14.22 21.89 -14.86
N THR A 65 13.60 22.80 -15.60
CA THR A 65 12.48 23.64 -15.16
C THR A 65 11.22 23.22 -15.92
N TYR A 66 10.11 23.05 -15.19
CA TYR A 66 8.79 22.83 -15.75
C TYR A 66 7.97 24.11 -15.62
N PHE A 67 7.28 24.51 -16.69
CA PHE A 67 6.31 25.58 -16.61
C PHE A 67 4.94 24.97 -16.32
N ALA A 68 4.22 25.58 -15.39
CA ALA A 68 2.84 25.22 -15.07
C ALA A 68 2.00 26.49 -15.07
N SER A 69 0.84 26.44 -15.72
CA SER A 69 -0.10 27.56 -15.78
C SER A 69 -1.50 27.08 -15.42
N ILE A 70 -2.24 27.94 -14.72
CA ILE A 70 -3.66 27.75 -14.39
C ILE A 70 -4.45 29.00 -14.76
N ALA A 71 -5.70 28.79 -15.18
CA ALA A 71 -6.71 29.83 -15.26
C ALA A 71 -7.74 29.60 -14.14
N ILE A 72 -8.04 30.67 -13.42
CA ILE A 72 -9.00 30.69 -12.32
C ILE A 72 -10.17 31.59 -12.72
N CYS A 73 -11.39 31.10 -12.50
CA CYS A 73 -12.60 31.91 -12.63
C CYS A 73 -12.66 32.91 -11.46
N ASN A 74 -12.72 34.22 -11.74
CA ASN A 74 -12.69 35.24 -10.69
C ASN A 74 -13.93 35.20 -9.80
N GLU A 75 -15.08 34.78 -10.32
CA GLU A 75 -16.34 34.70 -9.56
C GLU A 75 -16.37 33.51 -8.60
N SER A 76 -15.95 32.33 -9.06
CA SER A 76 -16.03 31.09 -8.28
C SER A 76 -14.74 30.73 -7.54
N GLY A 77 -13.60 31.31 -7.93
CA GLY A 77 -12.28 30.88 -7.47
C GLY A 77 -11.86 29.49 -7.99
N CYS A 78 -12.66 28.87 -8.85
CA CYS A 78 -12.38 27.54 -9.38
C CYS A 78 -11.35 27.58 -10.52
N ILE A 79 -10.48 26.57 -10.55
CA ILE A 79 -9.54 26.37 -11.67
C ILE A 79 -10.34 25.82 -12.87
N ILE A 80 -10.43 26.62 -13.92
CA ILE A 80 -11.14 26.26 -15.16
C ILE A 80 -10.22 25.54 -16.15
N GLN A 81 -8.90 25.80 -16.08
CA GLN A 81 -7.92 25.21 -16.97
C GLN A 81 -6.56 25.11 -16.28
N SER A 82 -5.81 24.06 -16.58
CA SER A 82 -4.44 23.86 -16.13
C SER A 82 -3.59 23.12 -17.17
N VAL A 83 -2.34 23.56 -17.31
CA VAL A 83 -1.33 23.01 -18.24
C VAL A 83 0.02 22.92 -17.54
N CYS A 84 0.82 21.90 -17.88
CA CYS A 84 2.21 21.79 -17.44
C CYS A 84 3.07 20.97 -18.42
N ASP A 85 4.35 21.36 -18.56
CA ASP A 85 5.33 20.70 -19.44
C ASP A 85 5.72 19.26 -19.08
N CYS A 86 5.32 18.76 -17.92
CA CYS A 86 5.64 17.39 -17.57
C CYS A 86 4.77 16.40 -18.36
N ILE A 87 5.25 15.16 -18.52
CA ILE A 87 4.53 14.09 -19.25
C ILE A 87 3.11 13.88 -18.70
N ALA A 88 2.94 13.99 -17.37
CA ALA A 88 1.66 13.85 -16.68
C ALA A 88 0.81 15.14 -16.65
N GLY A 89 1.32 16.25 -17.20
CA GLY A 89 0.75 17.59 -17.11
C GLY A 89 0.19 18.12 -18.42
N LYS A 90 -0.01 17.25 -19.42
CA LYS A 90 -0.67 17.64 -20.67
C LYS A 90 -2.06 18.17 -20.31
N GLY A 91 -2.28 19.49 -20.46
CA GLY A 91 -3.57 20.11 -20.20
C GLY A 91 -4.65 19.66 -21.19
N PRO A 92 -5.86 20.26 -21.17
CA PRO A 92 -6.23 21.50 -20.48
C PRO A 92 -6.67 21.32 -19.02
N LYS A 93 -6.66 20.11 -18.47
CA LYS A 93 -7.00 19.83 -17.06
C LYS A 93 -5.88 19.06 -16.36
N ALA A 94 -4.65 19.56 -16.50
CA ALA A 94 -3.47 18.98 -15.87
C ALA A 94 -3.60 18.91 -14.34
N ILE A 95 -3.49 17.71 -13.77
CA ILE A 95 -3.54 17.46 -12.32
C ILE A 95 -2.17 17.06 -11.75
N CYS A 96 -1.09 17.36 -12.48
CA CYS A 96 0.23 16.93 -12.09
C CYS A 96 0.72 17.68 -10.84
N LYS A 97 1.69 17.09 -10.15
CA LYS A 97 2.33 17.65 -8.94
C LYS A 97 2.82 19.10 -9.09
N ASN A 98 3.22 19.50 -10.30
CA ASN A 98 3.70 20.86 -10.57
C ASN A 98 2.54 21.87 -10.53
N VAL A 99 1.36 21.50 -11.07
CA VAL A 99 0.13 22.30 -10.96
C VAL A 99 -0.33 22.37 -9.50
N SER A 100 -0.26 21.26 -8.76
CA SER A 100 -0.61 21.24 -7.33
C SER A 100 0.26 22.17 -6.51
N VAL A 101 1.57 22.23 -6.80
CA VAL A 101 2.49 23.17 -6.16
C VAL A 101 2.17 24.62 -6.48
N LEU A 102 1.78 24.94 -7.72
CA LEU A 102 1.30 26.28 -8.07
C LEU A 102 0.05 26.66 -7.26
N CYS A 103 -0.93 25.76 -7.16
CA CYS A 103 -2.15 25.99 -6.38
C CYS A 103 -1.83 26.23 -4.90
N TYR A 104 -0.95 25.42 -4.33
CA TYR A 104 -0.49 25.57 -2.94
C TYR A 104 0.26 26.90 -2.72
N ALA A 105 1.09 27.31 -3.68
CA ALA A 105 1.79 28.59 -3.62
C ALA A 105 0.82 29.77 -3.58
N ILE A 106 -0.24 29.73 -4.39
CA ILE A 106 -1.29 30.75 -4.42
C ILE A 106 -2.07 30.76 -3.10
N PHE A 107 -2.46 29.59 -2.58
CA PHE A 107 -3.14 29.48 -1.29
C PHE A 107 -2.30 30.08 -0.16
N LYS A 108 -1.01 29.73 -0.09
CA LYS A 108 -0.10 30.26 0.94
C LYS A 108 0.16 31.75 0.78
N PHE A 109 0.27 32.25 -0.45
CA PHE A 109 0.37 33.68 -0.70
C PHE A 109 -0.86 34.43 -0.19
N ARG A 110 -2.07 33.90 -0.45
CA ARG A 110 -3.32 34.48 0.06
C ARG A 110 -3.38 34.51 1.59
N GLU A 111 -3.05 33.40 2.25
CA GLU A 111 -3.18 33.26 3.71
C GLU A 111 -2.11 34.04 4.48
N GLN A 112 -0.88 34.11 3.96
CA GLN A 112 0.28 34.58 4.74
C GLN A 112 0.93 35.82 4.14
N ASN A 113 0.53 36.26 2.94
CA ASN A 113 1.18 37.32 2.17
C ASN A 113 2.70 37.08 1.96
N VAL A 114 3.12 35.81 2.03
CA VAL A 114 4.51 35.37 1.85
C VAL A 114 4.64 34.66 0.51
N TRP A 115 5.56 35.13 -0.33
CA TRP A 115 5.95 34.42 -1.53
C TRP A 115 6.68 33.11 -1.16
N LEU A 116 6.22 31.99 -1.69
CA LEU A 116 6.90 30.70 -1.56
C LEU A 116 8.15 30.68 -2.46
N ILE A 117 9.26 31.23 -1.96
CA ILE A 117 10.56 31.27 -2.64
C ILE A 117 11.40 30.02 -2.29
N LYS A 118 10.91 29.09 -1.44
CA LYS A 118 11.69 27.95 -0.94
C LYS A 118 11.06 26.57 -1.22
N HIS A 119 11.93 25.68 -1.69
CA HIS A 119 11.94 24.22 -1.61
C HIS A 119 10.60 23.49 -1.37
N THR A 120 9.97 22.99 -2.45
CA THR A 120 8.70 22.25 -2.40
C THR A 120 8.92 20.73 -2.26
N PRO A 121 7.93 19.93 -1.77
CA PRO A 121 8.07 18.49 -1.50
C PRO A 121 8.47 17.62 -2.71
N ILE A 122 8.43 18.20 -3.92
CA ILE A 122 8.92 17.57 -5.16
C ILE A 122 10.46 17.45 -5.19
N GLN A 123 11.14 18.10 -4.25
CA GLN A 123 12.57 18.03 -4.05
C GLN A 123 13.04 16.88 -3.16
N LYS A 124 12.24 15.84 -2.99
CA LYS A 124 12.78 14.51 -2.66
C LYS A 124 12.23 13.52 -3.68
N LYS A 125 13.11 12.83 -4.39
CA LYS A 125 12.76 11.74 -5.30
C LYS A 125 11.87 10.75 -4.56
N GLN A 126 10.59 10.69 -4.93
CA GLN A 126 9.69 9.64 -4.46
C GLN A 126 10.14 8.31 -5.07
N VAL A 127 10.97 7.57 -4.34
CA VAL A 127 11.49 6.25 -4.73
C VAL A 127 10.44 5.14 -4.69
N TRP A 128 9.24 5.43 -4.17
CA TRP A 128 8.15 4.45 -4.02
C TRP A 128 7.53 3.96 -5.34
N HIS A 129 7.75 4.66 -6.47
CA HIS A 129 7.09 4.36 -7.75
C HIS A 129 8.04 4.08 -8.92
N ALA A 130 9.35 3.88 -8.70
CA ALA A 130 10.23 3.44 -9.78
C ALA A 130 9.95 1.96 -10.07
N PRO A 131 9.35 1.58 -11.21
CA PRO A 131 9.14 0.18 -11.53
C PRO A 131 10.51 -0.49 -11.68
N LYS A 132 10.67 -1.69 -11.14
CA LYS A 132 11.85 -2.52 -11.45
C LYS A 132 11.86 -2.78 -12.96
N LYS A 133 13.06 -2.82 -13.58
CA LYS A 133 13.28 -2.97 -15.04
C LYS A 133 12.81 -4.33 -15.63
N ASN A 134 11.91 -5.05 -14.98
CA ASN A 134 11.42 -6.31 -15.51
C ASN A 134 10.37 -5.99 -16.59
N LYS A 135 10.56 -6.59 -17.77
CA LYS A 135 9.56 -6.58 -18.85
C LYS A 135 8.31 -7.28 -18.32
N LEU A 136 7.32 -6.50 -17.89
CA LEU A 136 5.97 -6.99 -17.68
C LEU A 136 5.29 -6.99 -19.05
N ASP A 137 4.83 -8.16 -19.51
CA ASP A 137 4.04 -8.37 -20.73
C ASP A 137 2.59 -7.87 -20.57
N VAL A 138 2.41 -6.72 -19.94
CA VAL A 138 1.10 -6.06 -19.83
C VAL A 138 1.22 -4.64 -20.37
N SER A 139 0.43 -4.37 -21.40
CA SER A 139 0.26 -3.03 -21.95
C SER A 139 -0.18 -2.06 -20.85
N PRO A 140 0.47 -0.89 -20.70
CA PRO A 140 0.05 0.11 -19.75
C PRO A 140 -1.43 0.48 -19.96
N GLN A 141 -2.26 0.28 -18.95
CA GLN A 141 -3.64 0.77 -19.01
C GLN A 141 -3.65 2.29 -18.90
N LYS A 142 -4.42 2.94 -19.76
CA LYS A 142 -4.67 4.37 -19.64
C LYS A 142 -5.41 4.64 -18.32
N ALA A 143 -5.10 5.77 -17.68
CA ALA A 143 -5.70 6.15 -16.41
C ALA A 143 -7.24 6.23 -16.45
N GLU A 144 -7.81 6.54 -17.62
CA GLU A 144 -9.26 6.56 -17.89
C GLU A 144 -9.93 5.17 -17.81
N ASN A 145 -9.15 4.10 -17.97
CA ASN A 145 -9.62 2.71 -17.94
C ASN A 145 -9.35 2.03 -16.59
N LEU A 146 -8.77 2.76 -15.62
CA LEU A 146 -8.61 2.28 -14.25
C LEU A 146 -9.90 2.56 -13.49
N SER A 147 -10.51 1.53 -12.91
CA SER A 147 -11.58 1.70 -11.94
C SER A 147 -10.97 2.19 -10.62
N TYR A 148 -11.34 3.40 -10.21
CA TYR A 148 -10.93 3.95 -8.92
C TYR A 148 -12.08 3.77 -7.93
N GLU A 149 -11.90 2.89 -6.95
CA GLU A 149 -12.58 3.04 -5.67
C GLU A 149 -11.72 3.95 -4.80
N ILE A 150 -12.21 5.16 -4.54
CA ILE A 150 -11.64 6.04 -3.52
C ILE A 150 -11.94 5.37 -2.17
N SER A 151 -10.97 4.61 -1.66
CA SER A 151 -10.97 4.28 -0.24
C SER A 151 -10.56 5.54 0.50
N GLU A 152 -11.47 6.11 1.29
CA GLU A 152 -11.13 7.13 2.27
C GLU A 152 -10.09 6.52 3.22
N TYR A 153 -8.81 6.80 3.00
CA TYR A 153 -7.76 6.51 3.98
C TYR A 153 -7.99 7.44 5.16
N ASN A 154 -8.76 6.95 6.13
CA ASN A 154 -9.10 7.61 7.38
C ASN A 154 -7.83 7.88 8.19
N VAL A 155 -7.20 9.03 7.96
CA VAL A 155 -6.27 9.63 8.92
C VAL A 155 -7.13 10.21 10.04
N CYS A 156 -7.09 9.55 11.20
CA CYS A 156 -7.62 10.03 12.47
C CYS A 156 -9.16 10.09 12.61
N LYS A 157 -9.87 8.97 12.43
CA LYS A 157 -11.14 8.80 13.16
C LYS A 157 -10.81 8.53 14.63
N LYS A 158 -11.47 9.23 15.57
CA LYS A 158 -11.50 8.83 16.99
C LYS A 158 -11.70 7.31 17.04
N ARG A 159 -10.90 6.58 17.84
CA ARG A 159 -11.08 5.13 18.01
C ARG A 159 -12.54 4.88 18.31
N LYS A 160 -13.28 4.28 17.36
CA LYS A 160 -14.64 3.85 17.63
C LYS A 160 -14.54 2.83 18.74
N GLU A 161 -15.27 3.07 19.83
CA GLU A 161 -15.54 2.02 20.79
C GLU A 161 -16.18 0.86 20.04
N VAL A 162 -15.63 -0.34 20.23
CA VAL A 162 -16.15 -1.56 19.61
C VAL A 162 -17.01 -2.23 20.66
N THR A 163 -18.32 -2.23 20.44
CA THR A 163 -19.25 -3.02 21.26
C THR A 163 -19.19 -4.48 20.87
N THR A 164 -19.64 -5.37 21.75
CA THR A 164 -19.75 -6.81 21.48
C THR A 164 -20.52 -7.11 20.19
N ASP A 165 -21.62 -6.40 19.94
CA ASP A 165 -22.44 -6.58 18.74
C ASP A 165 -21.70 -6.12 17.48
N SER A 166 -20.98 -5.00 17.55
CA SER A 166 -20.18 -4.53 16.42
C SER A 166 -19.01 -5.48 16.13
N ALA A 167 -18.39 -6.09 17.15
CA ALA A 167 -17.34 -7.08 16.96
C ALA A 167 -17.88 -8.35 16.29
N LYS A 168 -19.05 -8.83 16.72
CA LYS A 168 -19.75 -9.96 16.10
C LYS A 168 -20.12 -9.67 14.64
N GLU A 169 -20.59 -8.47 14.35
CA GLU A 169 -20.94 -8.09 12.98
C GLU A 169 -19.71 -7.98 12.08
N ILE A 170 -18.59 -7.45 12.59
CA ILE A 170 -17.31 -7.46 11.86
C ILE A 170 -16.87 -8.88 11.55
N GLU A 171 -16.91 -9.80 12.52
CA GLU A 171 -16.57 -11.22 12.29
C GLU A 171 -17.46 -11.81 11.18
N LYS A 172 -18.78 -11.67 11.32
CA LYS A 172 -19.77 -12.23 10.40
C LYS A 172 -19.59 -11.70 8.97
N THR A 173 -19.44 -10.39 8.81
CA THR A 173 -19.31 -9.73 7.50
C THR A 173 -17.94 -9.97 6.85
N THR A 174 -16.95 -10.44 7.61
CA THR A 174 -15.60 -10.71 7.12
C THR A 174 -15.25 -12.21 7.11
N LYS A 175 -16.21 -13.12 7.32
CA LYS A 175 -16.02 -14.59 7.27
C LYS A 175 -15.33 -15.12 6.00
N ASN A 176 -15.50 -14.41 4.89
CA ASN A 176 -14.86 -14.75 3.62
C ASN A 176 -13.43 -14.18 3.46
N GLN A 177 -12.88 -13.61 4.53
CA GLN A 177 -11.49 -13.15 4.69
C GLN A 177 -10.92 -12.46 3.43
N THR A 178 -9.91 -13.06 2.79
CA THR A 178 -9.19 -12.55 1.61
C THR A 178 -10.10 -12.30 0.40
N LYS A 179 -11.30 -12.88 0.35
CA LYS A 179 -12.29 -12.61 -0.71
C LYS A 179 -13.09 -11.33 -0.47
N THR A 180 -12.93 -10.67 0.69
CA THR A 180 -13.69 -9.46 1.06
C THR A 180 -12.78 -8.26 1.27
N LYS A 181 -13.08 -7.15 0.58
CA LYS A 181 -12.38 -5.88 0.77
C LYS A 181 -12.53 -5.36 2.21
N LEU A 182 -13.67 -5.65 2.83
CA LEU A 182 -13.97 -5.27 4.21
C LEU A 182 -12.97 -5.88 5.19
N TRP A 183 -12.60 -7.15 5.03
CA TRP A 183 -11.60 -7.79 5.88
C TRP A 183 -10.25 -7.07 5.85
N PHE A 184 -9.77 -6.69 4.65
CA PHE A 184 -8.54 -5.90 4.53
C PHE A 184 -8.67 -4.51 5.17
N THR A 185 -9.83 -3.89 5.03
CA THR A 185 -10.13 -2.55 5.57
C THR A 185 -10.13 -2.59 7.10
N GLU A 186 -10.87 -3.52 7.71
CA GLU A 186 -10.91 -3.68 9.16
C GLU A 186 -9.53 -4.04 9.74
N ARG A 187 -8.75 -4.88 9.06
CA ARG A 187 -7.37 -5.18 9.46
C ARG A 187 -6.45 -3.97 9.42
N SER A 188 -6.67 -3.02 8.50
CA SER A 188 -5.83 -1.82 8.39
C SER A 188 -5.96 -0.86 9.58
N PHE A 189 -7.02 -1.00 10.37
CA PHE A 189 -7.22 -0.18 11.57
C PHE A 189 -6.57 -0.78 12.82
N ARG A 190 -6.01 -2.00 12.73
CA ARG A 190 -5.67 -2.82 13.89
C ARG A 190 -4.29 -3.47 13.76
N VAL A 191 -3.67 -3.69 14.91
CA VAL A 191 -2.55 -4.63 15.04
C VAL A 191 -3.13 -6.03 14.93
N THR A 192 -2.72 -6.77 13.90
CA THR A 192 -3.18 -8.14 13.68
C THR A 192 -2.31 -9.15 14.43
N ALA A 193 -2.91 -10.23 14.94
CA ALA A 193 -2.22 -11.29 15.69
C ALA A 193 -0.87 -11.73 15.09
N SER A 194 -0.80 -11.92 13.77
CA SER A 194 0.43 -12.33 13.05
C SER A 194 1.62 -11.37 13.19
N ARG A 195 1.39 -10.14 13.66
CA ARG A 195 2.40 -9.09 13.85
C ARG A 195 2.73 -8.81 15.31
N VAL A 196 1.97 -9.35 16.25
CA VAL A 196 2.17 -9.12 17.69
C VAL A 196 3.54 -9.64 18.14
N GLY A 197 4.01 -10.76 17.59
CA GLY A 197 5.35 -11.27 17.88
C GLY A 197 6.47 -10.27 17.55
N GLU A 198 6.29 -9.42 16.54
CA GLU A 198 7.26 -8.36 16.23
C GLU A 198 7.29 -7.27 17.34
N ILE A 199 6.13 -6.97 17.93
CA ILE A 199 5.96 -5.99 19.01
C ILE A 199 6.54 -6.52 20.32
N CYS A 200 6.21 -7.76 20.68
CA CYS A 200 6.73 -8.40 21.90
C CYS A 200 8.26 -8.53 21.90
N LYS A 201 8.88 -8.57 20.72
CA LYS A 201 10.34 -8.63 20.53
C LYS A 201 10.96 -7.27 20.23
N PHE A 202 10.19 -6.19 20.24
CA PHE A 202 10.69 -4.87 19.90
C PHE A 202 11.69 -4.37 20.95
N THR A 203 12.78 -3.76 20.48
CA THR A 203 13.82 -3.18 21.33
C THR A 203 13.90 -1.66 21.07
N ALA A 204 14.03 -0.86 22.13
CA ALA A 204 14.00 0.61 22.10
C ALA A 204 15.08 1.29 21.21
N LYS A 205 16.04 0.54 20.66
CA LYS A 205 17.03 1.04 19.70
C LYS A 205 16.45 1.39 18.32
N LYS A 206 15.19 1.04 18.04
CA LYS A 206 14.52 1.29 16.75
C LYS A 206 13.60 2.52 16.87
N ASP A 207 13.46 3.25 15.78
CA ASP A 207 12.49 4.35 15.64
C ASP A 207 11.06 3.83 15.87
N GLN A 208 10.49 4.21 17.02
CA GLN A 208 9.19 3.72 17.50
C GLN A 208 8.04 4.22 16.64
N GLU A 209 8.11 5.46 16.16
CA GLU A 209 7.05 6.08 15.38
C GLU A 209 6.96 5.45 13.99
N LYS A 210 8.11 5.30 13.32
CA LYS A 210 8.20 4.62 12.04
C LYS A 210 7.77 3.15 12.15
N TYR A 211 8.09 2.50 13.27
CA TYR A 211 7.68 1.13 13.53
C TYR A 211 6.16 1.00 13.71
N ALA A 212 5.55 1.86 14.53
CA ALA A 212 4.10 1.93 14.73
C ALA A 212 3.35 2.21 13.41
N GLN A 213 3.85 3.14 12.60
CA GLN A 213 3.30 3.41 11.27
C GLN A 213 3.36 2.18 10.37
N ASN A 214 4.45 1.41 10.37
CA ASN A 214 4.53 0.17 9.59
C ASN A 214 3.62 -0.94 10.13
N LEU A 215 3.26 -0.94 11.42
CA LEU A 215 2.36 -1.93 12.02
C LEU A 215 0.90 -1.75 11.57
N ILE A 216 0.45 -0.49 11.51
CA ILE A 216 -0.95 -0.13 11.22
C ILE A 216 -1.16 0.10 9.72
N CYS A 217 -0.24 0.81 9.06
CA CYS A 217 -0.31 1.00 7.62
C CYS A 217 0.22 -0.25 6.91
N ASN A 218 -0.71 -1.12 6.51
CA ASN A 218 -0.44 -2.20 5.57
C ASN A 218 0.13 -1.59 4.29
N LYS A 219 1.47 -1.56 4.16
CA LYS A 219 2.09 -1.35 2.85
C LYS A 219 1.60 -2.49 1.97
N LYS A 220 0.99 -2.14 0.84
CA LYS A 220 0.74 -3.10 -0.25
C LYS A 220 2.08 -3.74 -0.63
N ILE A 221 2.38 -4.90 -0.06
CA ILE A 221 3.49 -5.74 -0.50
C ILE A 221 3.00 -6.41 -1.78
N VAL A 222 3.08 -5.68 -2.88
CA VAL A 222 2.85 -6.21 -4.22
C VAL A 222 4.21 -6.53 -4.82
N SER A 223 4.55 -7.82 -4.74
CA SER A 223 5.44 -8.60 -5.61
C SER A 223 6.06 -9.72 -4.77
N THR A 224 5.98 -10.96 -5.26
CA THR A 224 6.17 -12.27 -4.56
C THR A 224 5.02 -12.73 -3.65
N ALA A 225 4.43 -11.87 -2.82
CA ALA A 225 3.35 -12.27 -1.89
C ALA A 225 2.03 -12.72 -2.56
N PHE A 226 1.78 -12.34 -3.82
CA PHE A 226 0.57 -12.75 -4.56
C PHE A 226 0.69 -14.18 -5.12
N GLU A 227 1.81 -14.52 -5.74
CA GLU A 227 2.10 -15.90 -6.15
C GLU A 227 2.28 -16.82 -4.94
N TRP A 228 2.91 -16.31 -3.88
CA TRP A 228 2.96 -16.99 -2.59
C TRP A 228 1.57 -17.19 -2.01
N GLY A 229 0.71 -16.17 -1.97
CA GLY A 229 -0.64 -16.27 -1.41
C GLY A 229 -1.56 -17.21 -2.18
N LEU A 230 -1.43 -17.29 -3.51
CA LEU A 230 -2.17 -18.26 -4.33
C LEU A 230 -1.69 -19.70 -4.09
N ARG A 231 -0.37 -19.93 -4.04
CA ARG A 231 0.21 -21.27 -3.80
C ARG A 231 0.04 -21.74 -2.36
N MET A 232 0.22 -20.83 -1.40
CA MET A 232 -0.07 -21.07 0.02
C MET A 232 -1.55 -21.32 0.23
N GLY A 233 -2.44 -20.55 -0.42
CA GLY A 233 -3.88 -20.76 -0.30
C GLY A 233 -4.34 -22.12 -0.80
N SER A 234 -3.74 -22.67 -1.87
CA SER A 234 -4.01 -24.05 -2.29
C SER A 234 -3.50 -25.08 -1.27
N MET A 235 -2.30 -24.90 -0.71
CA MET A 235 -1.75 -25.81 0.30
C MET A 235 -2.52 -25.75 1.63
N GLU A 236 -2.95 -24.56 2.03
CA GLU A 236 -3.74 -24.33 3.23
C GLU A 236 -5.11 -24.99 3.12
N THR A 237 -5.75 -24.90 1.95
CA THR A 237 -7.01 -25.61 1.68
C THR A 237 -6.83 -27.13 1.83
N THR A 238 -5.80 -27.69 1.20
CA THR A 238 -5.47 -29.13 1.33
C THR A 238 -5.13 -29.53 2.77
N ALA A 239 -4.41 -28.68 3.50
CA ALA A 239 -4.08 -28.92 4.89
C ALA A 239 -5.33 -28.92 5.79
N ILE A 240 -6.26 -27.98 5.57
CA ILE A 240 -7.54 -27.95 6.28
C ILE A 240 -8.35 -29.21 5.96
N GLU A 241 -8.45 -29.62 4.69
CA GLU A 241 -9.14 -30.86 4.29
C GLU A 241 -8.53 -32.11 4.95
N SER A 242 -7.18 -32.18 5.03
CA SER A 242 -6.49 -33.26 5.75
C SER A 242 -6.83 -33.25 7.25
N CYS A 243 -6.83 -32.05 7.85
CA CYS A 243 -7.17 -31.87 9.26
C CYS A 243 -8.62 -32.30 9.55
N GLU A 244 -9.58 -31.90 8.71
CA GLU A 244 -10.99 -32.29 8.83
C GLU A 244 -11.17 -33.81 8.72
N GLY A 245 -10.49 -34.44 7.75
CA GLY A 245 -10.53 -35.89 7.54
C GLY A 245 -10.02 -36.68 8.75
N LYS A 246 -8.95 -36.20 9.40
CA LYS A 246 -8.39 -36.83 10.60
C LYS A 246 -9.21 -36.60 11.86
N ALA A 247 -9.67 -35.38 12.06
CA ALA A 247 -10.44 -35.02 13.25
C ALA A 247 -11.87 -35.61 13.19
N GLY A 248 -12.34 -35.98 12.00
CA GLY A 248 -13.73 -36.38 11.78
C GLY A 248 -14.71 -35.22 12.04
N LYS A 249 -14.21 -33.98 12.08
CA LYS A 249 -14.96 -32.76 12.40
C LYS A 249 -14.66 -31.71 11.35
N LYS A 250 -15.70 -30.98 10.94
CA LYS A 250 -15.53 -29.85 10.03
C LYS A 250 -14.96 -28.64 10.75
N VAL A 251 -14.08 -27.94 10.06
CA VAL A 251 -13.49 -26.68 10.48
C VAL A 251 -14.46 -25.56 10.09
N GLU A 252 -14.99 -24.83 11.07
CA GLU A 252 -15.84 -23.68 10.77
C GLU A 252 -14.98 -22.48 10.34
N ARG A 253 -15.36 -21.84 9.23
CA ARG A 253 -14.72 -20.59 8.79
C ARG A 253 -15.11 -19.43 9.69
N CYS A 254 -14.14 -18.58 9.99
CA CYS A 254 -14.37 -17.34 10.74
C CYS A 254 -13.78 -16.10 10.06
N GLY A 255 -14.30 -14.95 10.45
CA GLY A 255 -13.84 -13.66 9.97
C GLY A 255 -12.73 -13.05 10.81
N LEU A 256 -12.76 -11.73 10.92
CA LEU A 256 -11.90 -10.98 11.82
C LEU A 256 -12.60 -10.84 13.18
N TYR A 257 -12.02 -11.47 14.20
CA TYR A 257 -12.34 -11.14 15.57
C TYR A 257 -11.63 -9.85 15.99
N VAL A 258 -12.33 -9.02 16.74
CA VAL A 258 -11.84 -7.74 17.27
C VAL A 258 -12.02 -7.74 18.78
N SER A 259 -10.97 -7.37 19.52
CA SER A 259 -11.08 -7.29 20.98
C SER A 259 -11.94 -6.09 21.38
N VAL A 260 -12.97 -6.33 22.18
CA VAL A 260 -13.80 -5.28 22.78
C VAL A 260 -12.97 -4.44 23.78
N GLN A 261 -12.14 -5.10 24.59
CA GLN A 261 -11.28 -4.46 25.57
C GLN A 261 -10.14 -3.66 24.91
N TYR A 262 -9.59 -4.19 23.81
CA TYR A 262 -8.51 -3.58 23.05
C TYR A 262 -8.89 -3.44 21.57
N PRO A 263 -9.76 -2.48 21.18
CA PRO A 263 -10.28 -2.35 19.81
C PRO A 263 -9.24 -2.22 18.69
N PHE A 264 -8.00 -1.89 19.05
CA PHE A 264 -6.85 -1.80 18.16
C PHE A 264 -6.18 -3.16 17.90
N ILE A 265 -6.65 -4.25 18.50
CA ILE A 265 -6.15 -5.63 18.30
C ILE A 265 -7.21 -6.44 17.57
N GLY A 266 -6.80 -7.20 16.55
CA GLY A 266 -7.66 -8.12 15.84
C GLY A 266 -6.96 -9.40 15.41
N ALA A 267 -7.73 -10.46 15.18
CA ALA A 267 -7.21 -11.77 14.81
C ALA A 267 -8.17 -12.49 13.86
N SER A 268 -7.64 -13.24 12.91
CA SER A 268 -8.39 -14.19 12.08
C SER A 268 -7.69 -15.52 12.21
N PRO A 269 -8.20 -16.46 13.04
CA PRO A 269 -7.80 -17.85 12.98
C PRO A 269 -8.08 -18.45 11.60
N ASP A 270 -7.37 -19.52 11.25
CA ASP A 270 -7.60 -20.24 9.99
C ASP A 270 -8.89 -21.08 10.06
N GLY A 271 -9.31 -21.44 11.27
CA GLY A 271 -10.60 -22.06 11.52
C GLY A 271 -11.01 -22.11 12.98
N LEU A 272 -12.26 -22.49 13.22
CA LEU A 272 -12.81 -22.79 14.54
C LEU A 272 -13.09 -24.30 14.64
N LEU A 273 -12.67 -24.87 15.76
CA LEU A 273 -12.91 -26.26 16.10
C LEU A 273 -13.79 -26.27 17.35
N GLU A 274 -15.04 -26.70 17.22
CA GLU A 274 -15.98 -26.71 18.34
C GLU A 274 -16.13 -25.31 18.99
N ASP A 275 -16.65 -25.24 20.21
CA ASP A 275 -16.90 -23.96 20.87
C ASP A 275 -15.63 -23.33 21.44
N ASN A 276 -14.69 -24.14 21.96
CA ASN A 276 -13.58 -23.65 22.79
C ASN A 276 -12.18 -23.80 22.16
N LYS A 277 -12.10 -24.11 20.87
CA LYS A 277 -10.82 -24.35 20.20
C LYS A 277 -10.73 -23.64 18.85
N ILE A 278 -9.54 -23.16 18.52
CA ILE A 278 -9.22 -22.61 17.19
C ILE A 278 -8.24 -23.51 16.45
N LEU A 279 -8.18 -23.35 15.13
CA LEU A 279 -7.20 -23.95 14.25
C LEU A 279 -6.29 -22.85 13.68
N GLU A 280 -4.99 -23.10 13.73
CA GLU A 280 -3.98 -22.33 13.01
C GLU A 280 -3.17 -23.29 12.13
N VAL A 281 -3.13 -23.03 10.83
CA VAL A 281 -2.46 -23.86 9.83
C VAL A 281 -1.14 -23.21 9.43
N LYS A 282 -0.09 -24.04 9.33
CA LYS A 282 1.21 -23.66 8.79
C LYS A 282 1.67 -24.66 7.75
N CYS A 283 1.87 -24.18 6.52
CA CYS A 283 2.46 -24.95 5.44
C CYS A 283 3.86 -24.39 5.12
N PRO A 284 4.91 -24.76 5.88
CA PRO A 284 6.23 -24.17 5.71
C PRO A 284 6.90 -24.58 4.40
N TYR A 285 7.00 -23.64 3.45
CA TYR A 285 7.56 -23.89 2.12
C TYR A 285 9.00 -24.44 2.15
N SER A 286 9.83 -24.00 3.10
CA SER A 286 11.23 -24.41 3.20
C SER A 286 11.43 -25.90 3.49
N ILE A 287 10.42 -26.57 4.05
CA ILE A 287 10.46 -28.00 4.42
C ILE A 287 9.25 -28.75 3.84
N LYS A 288 8.67 -28.23 2.75
CA LYS A 288 7.41 -28.73 2.17
C LYS A 288 7.48 -30.20 1.73
N ASP A 289 8.66 -30.75 1.48
CA ASP A 289 8.89 -32.13 1.05
C ASP A 289 9.71 -32.92 2.10
N GLU A 290 9.74 -32.44 3.35
CA GLU A 290 10.49 -33.04 4.46
C GLU A 290 9.58 -33.40 5.64
N ILE A 291 10.05 -34.35 6.46
CA ILE A 291 9.43 -34.71 7.74
C ILE A 291 9.62 -33.57 8.74
N ILE A 292 8.58 -33.23 9.49
CA ILE A 292 8.59 -32.07 10.40
C ILE A 292 9.39 -32.41 11.66
N GLY A 293 10.44 -31.64 11.92
CA GLY A 293 11.27 -31.80 13.12
C GLY A 293 11.86 -30.49 13.65
N VAL A 294 12.40 -30.55 14.87
CA VAL A 294 13.06 -29.39 15.49
C VAL A 294 14.33 -28.95 14.74
N ASN A 295 14.93 -29.87 13.98
CA ASN A 295 16.18 -29.64 13.23
C ASN A 295 15.97 -28.84 11.94
N ASN A 296 14.81 -28.98 11.29
CA ASN A 296 14.48 -28.30 10.03
C ASN A 296 13.40 -27.22 10.19
N TYR A 297 12.66 -27.20 11.31
CA TYR A 297 11.66 -26.18 11.62
C TYR A 297 11.94 -25.48 12.95
N SER A 298 12.63 -24.33 12.86
CA SER A 298 13.18 -23.59 14.02
C SER A 298 12.14 -23.07 15.01
N HIS A 299 10.85 -23.10 14.67
CA HIS A 299 9.75 -22.71 15.54
C HIS A 299 9.40 -23.76 16.60
N LEU A 300 9.91 -24.99 16.46
CA LEU A 300 9.62 -26.11 17.35
C LEU A 300 10.78 -26.41 18.30
N GLU A 301 10.45 -26.94 19.47
CA GLU A 301 11.39 -27.49 20.45
C GLU A 301 10.81 -28.75 21.09
N HIS A 302 11.69 -29.52 21.73
CA HIS A 302 11.26 -30.60 22.62
C HIS A 302 11.13 -30.05 24.05
N ASN A 303 10.02 -30.41 24.70
CA ASN A 303 9.86 -30.29 26.14
C ASN A 303 9.74 -31.70 26.69
N LEU A 304 10.80 -32.14 27.37
CA LEU A 304 11.01 -33.54 27.70
C LEU A 304 10.95 -34.38 26.40
N GLU A 305 9.96 -35.26 26.28
CA GLU A 305 9.78 -36.14 25.12
C GLU A 305 8.80 -35.58 24.07
N TYR A 306 8.08 -34.48 24.37
CA TYR A 306 7.02 -33.98 23.50
C TYR A 306 7.49 -32.82 22.62
N LEU A 307 7.05 -32.84 21.36
CA LEU A 307 7.26 -31.74 20.42
C LEU A 307 6.29 -30.59 20.75
N GLN A 308 6.81 -29.38 20.92
CA GLN A 308 6.01 -28.20 21.23
C GLN A 308 6.44 -26.97 20.42
N LEU A 309 5.57 -25.96 20.39
CA LEU A 309 5.87 -24.65 19.83
C LEU A 309 6.74 -23.85 20.79
N LYS A 310 7.87 -23.30 20.32
CA LYS A 310 8.71 -22.41 21.12
C LYS A 310 7.93 -21.20 21.59
N LYS A 311 7.97 -20.90 22.90
CA LYS A 311 7.35 -19.68 23.46
C LYS A 311 7.98 -18.39 22.91
N THR A 312 9.21 -18.46 22.42
CA THR A 312 9.89 -17.34 21.75
C THR A 312 9.50 -17.20 20.27
N SER A 313 8.74 -18.12 19.69
CA SER A 313 8.31 -18.09 18.29
C SER A 313 7.29 -16.97 18.03
N ASN A 314 7.33 -16.35 16.85
CA ASN A 314 6.28 -15.41 16.43
C ASN A 314 4.90 -16.07 16.35
N TYR A 315 4.83 -17.37 16.00
CA TYR A 315 3.57 -18.10 15.97
C TYR A 315 2.98 -18.29 17.37
N TYR A 316 3.81 -18.38 18.41
CA TYR A 316 3.29 -18.47 19.78
C TYR A 316 2.55 -17.17 20.15
N TYR A 317 3.17 -16.01 19.92
CA TYR A 317 2.52 -14.71 20.14
C TYR A 317 1.27 -14.52 19.28
N GLN A 318 1.29 -14.99 18.03
CA GLN A 318 0.13 -14.96 17.15
C GLN A 318 -1.03 -15.77 17.74
N ILE A 319 -0.78 -17.03 18.12
CA ILE A 319 -1.81 -17.93 18.68
C ILE A 319 -2.34 -17.39 20.00
N GLN A 320 -1.47 -16.93 20.92
CA GLN A 320 -1.93 -16.32 22.17
C GLN A 320 -2.81 -15.10 21.93
N THR A 321 -2.49 -14.28 20.91
CA THR A 321 -3.37 -13.16 20.52
C THR A 321 -4.69 -13.64 19.95
N GLN A 322 -4.70 -14.71 19.14
CA GLN A 322 -5.95 -15.30 18.63
C GLN A 322 -6.82 -15.82 19.78
N LEU A 323 -6.24 -16.54 20.75
CA LEU A 323 -6.94 -17.05 21.93
C LEU A 323 -7.52 -15.92 22.79
N LEU A 324 -6.74 -14.88 23.05
CA LEU A 324 -7.19 -13.67 23.76
C LEU A 324 -8.39 -13.01 23.07
N VAL A 325 -8.29 -12.78 21.75
CA VAL A 325 -9.29 -12.00 21.00
C VAL A 325 -10.55 -12.82 20.72
N THR A 326 -10.44 -14.14 20.60
CA THR A 326 -11.58 -15.05 20.39
C THR A 326 -12.23 -15.53 21.68
N GLY A 327 -11.55 -15.38 22.83
CA GLY A 327 -12.03 -15.87 24.13
C GLY A 327 -12.01 -17.39 24.26
N ARG A 328 -11.12 -18.08 23.52
CA ARG A 328 -10.99 -19.55 23.53
C ARG A 328 -9.76 -20.01 24.30
N ASP A 329 -9.78 -21.26 24.76
CA ASP A 329 -8.77 -21.77 25.69
C ASP A 329 -7.61 -22.52 24.99
N CYS A 330 -7.81 -23.00 23.77
CA CYS A 330 -6.78 -23.75 23.07
C CYS A 330 -6.80 -23.59 21.55
N CYS A 331 -5.63 -23.84 20.96
CA CYS A 331 -5.41 -23.82 19.53
C CYS A 331 -4.75 -25.14 19.12
N ASP A 332 -5.28 -25.78 18.09
CA ASP A 332 -4.56 -26.83 17.38
C ASP A 332 -3.69 -26.14 16.32
N LEU A 333 -2.38 -26.13 16.52
CA LEU A 333 -1.43 -25.71 15.50
C LEU A 333 -1.20 -26.90 14.56
N PHE A 334 -1.76 -26.83 13.36
CA PHE A 334 -1.62 -27.85 12.33
C PHE A 334 -0.48 -27.48 11.37
N ILE A 335 0.60 -28.25 11.41
CA ILE A 335 1.75 -28.07 10.52
C ILE A 335 1.67 -29.15 9.45
N TRP A 336 1.66 -28.73 8.19
CA TRP A 336 1.45 -29.63 7.06
C TRP A 336 2.54 -29.49 6.00
N THR A 337 3.09 -30.63 5.56
CA THR A 337 3.99 -30.76 4.41
C THR A 337 3.43 -31.83 3.46
N ASN A 338 4.04 -32.02 2.30
CA ASN A 338 3.64 -33.04 1.34
C ASN A 338 3.94 -34.48 1.82
N VAL A 339 4.73 -34.63 2.90
CA VAL A 339 5.22 -35.95 3.37
C VAL A 339 4.95 -36.20 4.85
N ASP A 340 4.59 -35.19 5.63
CA ASP A 340 4.33 -35.30 7.07
C ASP A 340 3.32 -34.24 7.54
N GLU A 341 2.67 -34.52 8.65
CA GLU A 341 1.73 -33.59 9.28
C GLU A 341 1.73 -33.75 10.79
N LYS A 342 1.72 -32.62 11.51
CA LYS A 342 1.78 -32.61 12.98
C LYS A 342 0.76 -31.66 13.57
N ILE A 343 0.16 -32.10 14.67
CA ILE A 343 -0.76 -31.29 15.47
C ILE A 343 -0.05 -30.98 16.80
N ILE A 344 0.05 -29.68 17.12
CA ILE A 344 0.61 -29.21 18.38
C ILE A 344 -0.47 -28.41 19.10
N ASN A 345 -0.86 -28.88 20.29
CA ASN A 345 -1.82 -28.17 21.12
C ASN A 345 -1.12 -26.99 21.81
N VAL A 346 -1.65 -25.79 21.62
CA VAL A 346 -1.18 -24.56 22.26
C VAL A 346 -2.30 -24.03 23.13
N TYR A 347 -2.09 -24.05 24.44
CA TYR A 347 -3.06 -23.56 25.42
C TYR A 347 -2.90 -22.08 25.67
N ARG A 348 -4.02 -21.44 26.02
CA ARG A 348 -4.07 -20.05 26.45
C ARG A 348 -3.18 -19.83 27.66
N ASN A 349 -2.50 -18.69 27.69
CA ASN A 349 -1.60 -18.25 28.75
C ASN A 349 -1.96 -16.81 29.10
N ASP A 350 -2.74 -16.64 30.18
CA ASP A 350 -3.29 -15.37 30.65
C ASP A 350 -2.28 -14.51 31.44
#